data_AF-A0A3B0P036-F1
#
_entry.id   AF-A0A3B0P036-F1
#
_cell.length_a   1.000
_cell.length_b   1.000
_cell.length_c   1.000
_cell.angle_alpha   90.00
_cell.angle_beta   90.00
_cell.angle_gamma   90.00
#
_symmetry.space_group_name_H-M   'P 1'
#
loop_
_entity.id
_entity.type
_entity.pdbx_description
1 polymer ?
#
loop_
_entity_poly.entity_id
_entity_poly.type
_entity_poly.pdbx_seq_one_letter_code
_entity_poly.pdbx_strand_id
1 'polypeptide(L)'
;MTKAEKDKDGKEIKGIAVEIDANNSLGYEKTKKLIEDLKNKNIKITSYRIKNMGEKDPQQKFREIIRALPNDLPHLELFFSSKATNTASLIELENKDIKELSLFTEGNPLIEGWSINPW
;
A
#
# COMPACT_ATOMS: atom_id res chain seq x y z
N MET A 1 -14.37 -13.43 1.94
CA MET A 1 -14.94 -13.17 0.61
C MET A 1 -15.55 -11.77 0.61
N THR A 2 -14.94 -10.81 -0.07
CA THR A 2 -15.45 -9.44 -0.22
C THR A 2 -16.62 -9.46 -1.19
N LYS A 3 -17.75 -8.87 -0.81
CA LYS A 3 -18.95 -8.78 -1.64
C LYS A 3 -18.65 -7.87 -2.83
N ALA A 4 -18.94 -8.30 -4.06
CA ALA A 4 -18.74 -7.46 -5.24
C ALA A 4 -19.68 -6.24 -5.17
N GLU A 5 -19.10 -5.03 -5.15
CA GLU A 5 -19.88 -3.80 -5.25
C GLU A 5 -20.52 -3.71 -6.64
N LYS A 6 -21.76 -3.21 -6.69
CA LYS A 6 -22.51 -3.00 -7.93
C LYS A 6 -22.74 -1.52 -8.14
N ASP A 7 -22.66 -1.07 -9.39
CA ASP A 7 -23.03 0.30 -9.75
C ASP A 7 -24.55 0.52 -9.68
N LYS A 8 -24.99 1.76 -9.97
CA LYS A 8 -26.41 2.15 -9.94
C LYS A 8 -27.27 1.35 -10.95
N ASP A 9 -26.63 0.72 -11.93
CA ASP A 9 -27.28 -0.09 -12.97
C ASP A 9 -27.17 -1.60 -12.69
N GLY A 10 -26.67 -1.97 -11.50
CA GLY A 10 -26.54 -3.36 -11.05
C GLY A 10 -25.38 -4.13 -11.69
N LYS A 11 -24.48 -3.46 -12.41
CA LYS A 11 -23.27 -4.07 -12.99
C LYS A 11 -22.18 -4.16 -11.94
N GLU A 12 -21.38 -5.21 -12.03
CA GLU A 12 -20.22 -5.38 -11.17
C GLU A 12 -19.21 -4.25 -11.39
N ILE A 13 -18.82 -3.59 -10.31
CA ILE A 13 -17.75 -2.59 -10.35
C ILE A 13 -16.43 -3.34 -10.53
N LYS A 14 -15.87 -3.25 -11.74
CA LYS A 14 -14.53 -3.79 -12.02
C LYS A 14 -13.49 -2.89 -11.36
N GLY A 15 -12.83 -3.42 -10.34
CA GLY A 15 -11.69 -2.77 -9.70
C GLY A 15 -10.37 -3.09 -10.41
N ILE A 16 -9.44 -2.14 -10.41
CA ILE A 16 -8.05 -2.36 -10.80
C ILE A 16 -7.21 -2.33 -9.53
N ALA A 17 -6.52 -3.44 -9.25
CA ALA A 17 -5.57 -3.55 -8.16
C ALA A 17 -4.13 -3.49 -8.71
N VAL A 18 -3.30 -2.66 -8.11
CA VAL A 18 -1.85 -2.59 -8.38
C VAL A 18 -1.13 -3.25 -7.22
N GLU A 19 -0.41 -4.34 -7.52
CA GLU A 19 0.40 -5.06 -6.53
C GLU A 19 1.88 -4.74 -6.72
N ILE A 20 2.54 -4.39 -5.62
CA ILE A 20 3.92 -3.93 -5.56
C ILE A 20 4.69 -4.84 -4.61
N ASP A 21 5.75 -5.48 -5.09
CA ASP A 21 6.70 -6.21 -4.26
C ASP A 21 7.83 -5.27 -3.81
N ALA A 22 7.81 -4.92 -2.53
CA ALA A 22 8.76 -3.97 -1.97
C ALA A 22 10.15 -4.57 -1.70
N ASN A 23 10.30 -5.90 -1.86
CA ASN A 23 11.61 -6.59 -1.84
C ASN A 23 12.39 -6.39 -3.16
N ASN A 24 11.74 -5.88 -4.21
CA ASN A 24 12.36 -5.67 -5.53
C ASN A 24 12.89 -4.24 -5.69
N SER A 25 14.17 -4.03 -5.34
CA SER A 25 14.83 -2.72 -5.46
C SER A 25 14.88 -2.17 -6.89
N LEU A 26 14.98 -3.03 -7.92
CA LEU A 26 14.88 -2.63 -9.33
C LEU A 26 13.43 -2.37 -9.76
N GLY A 27 12.47 -2.95 -9.05
CA GLY A 27 11.04 -2.72 -9.22
C GLY A 27 10.58 -1.39 -8.66
N TYR A 28 11.36 -0.74 -7.80
CA TYR A 28 11.00 0.54 -7.18
C TYR A 28 10.81 1.67 -8.21
N GLU A 29 11.84 1.96 -9.02
CA GLU A 29 11.75 2.99 -10.07
C GLU A 29 10.64 2.68 -11.08
N LYS A 30 10.46 1.39 -11.38
CA LYS A 30 9.37 0.93 -12.25
C LYS A 30 8.00 1.15 -11.61
N THR A 31 7.87 0.97 -10.30
CA THR A 31 6.63 1.17 -9.55
C THR A 31 6.27 2.65 -9.49
N LYS A 32 7.24 3.50 -9.17
CA LYS A 32 7.02 4.95 -9.16
C LYS A 32 6.59 5.44 -10.54
N LYS A 33 7.31 5.03 -11.58
CA LYS A 33 6.94 5.32 -12.97
C LYS A 33 5.56 4.78 -13.33
N LEU A 34 5.22 3.56 -12.92
CA LEU A 34 3.89 2.99 -13.14
C LEU A 34 2.80 3.85 -12.48
N ILE A 35 2.97 4.24 -11.23
CA ILE A 35 2.00 5.08 -10.52
C ILE A 35 1.84 6.43 -11.23
N GLU A 36 2.95 7.07 -11.62
CA GLU A 36 2.95 8.32 -12.39
C GLU A 36 2.24 8.15 -13.74
N ASP A 37 2.53 7.09 -14.49
CA ASP A 37 1.89 6.80 -15.77
C ASP A 37 0.38 6.53 -15.62
N LEU A 38 -0.04 5.83 -14.57
CA LEU A 38 -1.45 5.57 -14.28
C LEU A 38 -2.20 6.88 -13.94
N LYS A 39 -1.57 7.77 -13.16
CA LYS A 39 -2.08 9.11 -12.86
C LYS A 39 -2.20 9.95 -14.13
N ASN A 40 -1.15 9.98 -14.96
CA ASN A 40 -1.13 10.75 -16.20
C ASN A 40 -2.17 10.26 -17.23
N LYS A 41 -2.48 8.95 -17.22
CA LYS A 41 -3.51 8.35 -18.08
C LYS A 41 -4.93 8.43 -17.49
N ASN A 42 -5.08 9.04 -16.31
CA ASN A 42 -6.36 9.13 -15.58
C ASN A 42 -7.02 7.76 -15.35
N ILE A 43 -6.22 6.71 -15.16
CA ILE A 43 -6.72 5.36 -14.87
C ILE A 43 -7.05 5.29 -13.39
N LYS A 44 -8.33 5.04 -13.09
CA LYS A 44 -8.80 4.92 -11.70
C LYS A 44 -8.39 3.57 -11.11
N ILE A 45 -7.42 3.61 -10.21
CA ILE A 45 -6.98 2.45 -9.43
C ILE A 45 -7.86 2.36 -8.19
N THR A 46 -8.41 1.17 -7.93
CA THR A 46 -9.30 0.92 -6.79
C THR A 46 -8.57 0.33 -5.60
N SER A 47 -7.38 -0.25 -5.79
CA SER A 47 -6.59 -0.78 -4.68
C SER A 47 -5.10 -0.76 -4.99
N TYR A 48 -4.29 -0.34 -4.01
CA TYR A 48 -2.85 -0.56 -4.01
C TYR A 48 -2.50 -1.58 -2.92
N ARG A 49 -1.66 -2.55 -3.27
CA ARG A 49 -1.19 -3.61 -2.36
C ARG A 49 0.32 -3.62 -2.34
N ILE A 50 0.93 -3.36 -1.20
CA ILE A 50 2.38 -3.33 -1.04
C ILE A 50 2.80 -4.52 -0.19
N LYS A 51 3.53 -5.46 -0.79
CA LYS A 51 3.96 -6.70 -0.15
C LYS A 51 5.44 -6.71 0.23
N ASN A 52 5.78 -7.63 1.13
CA ASN A 52 7.15 -7.90 1.59
C ASN A 52 7.86 -6.66 2.16
N MET A 53 7.13 -5.80 2.85
CA MET A 53 7.70 -4.59 3.44
C MET A 53 8.64 -4.95 4.58
N GLY A 54 9.89 -4.47 4.50
CA GLY A 54 10.96 -4.63 5.49
C GLY A 54 11.71 -5.97 5.43
N GLU A 55 11.51 -6.77 4.37
CA GLU A 55 12.17 -8.08 4.21
C GLU A 55 13.70 -7.99 4.03
N LYS A 56 14.17 -7.03 3.23
CA LYS A 56 15.60 -6.80 2.99
C LYS A 56 16.25 -5.81 3.95
N ASP A 57 15.52 -4.74 4.28
CA ASP A 57 15.98 -3.71 5.20
C ASP A 57 14.73 -3.08 5.87
N PRO A 58 14.61 -3.18 7.21
CA PRO A 58 13.47 -2.67 7.97
C PRO A 58 13.23 -1.16 7.84
N GLN A 59 14.22 -0.38 7.37
CA GLN A 59 14.11 1.07 7.17
C GLN A 59 14.01 1.49 5.70
N GLN A 60 14.31 0.60 4.75
CA GLN A 60 14.54 1.01 3.36
C GLN A 60 13.28 1.36 2.57
N LYS A 61 13.25 2.59 2.06
CA LYS A 61 12.55 3.03 0.83
C LYS A 61 11.03 2.89 0.77
N PHE A 62 10.34 2.39 1.79
CA PHE A 62 8.86 2.38 1.81
C PHE A 62 8.26 3.77 1.88
N ARG A 63 8.89 4.71 2.59
CA ARG A 63 8.44 6.12 2.61
C ARG A 63 8.26 6.66 1.21
N GLU A 64 9.20 6.31 0.36
CA GLU A 64 9.34 6.81 -0.99
C GLU A 64 8.24 6.23 -1.92
N ILE A 65 7.91 4.93 -1.76
CA ILE A 65 6.75 4.29 -2.42
C ILE A 65 5.44 4.93 -1.93
N ILE A 66 5.27 5.01 -0.62
CA ILE A 66 4.06 5.53 0.01
C ILE A 66 3.83 6.97 -0.44
N ARG A 67 4.88 7.81 -0.42
CA ARG A 67 4.81 9.19 -0.90
C ARG A 67 4.34 9.29 -2.35
N ALA A 68 4.80 8.40 -3.23
CA ALA A 68 4.43 8.39 -4.64
C ALA A 68 2.96 7.99 -4.91
N LEU A 69 2.31 7.27 -3.98
CA LEU A 69 0.89 6.92 -4.09
C LEU A 69 0.03 8.19 -4.30
N PRO A 70 -1.09 8.09 -5.02
CA PRO A 70 -2.05 9.20 -5.12
C PRO A 70 -2.53 9.65 -3.72
N ASN A 71 -3.03 10.89 -3.63
CA ASN A 71 -3.57 11.41 -2.38
C ASN A 71 -4.91 10.76 -2.04
N ASP A 72 -5.75 10.50 -3.04
CA ASP A 72 -7.03 9.82 -2.85
C ASP A 72 -6.87 8.31 -3.12
N LEU A 73 -7.07 7.51 -2.08
CA LEU A 73 -6.88 6.07 -2.08
C LEU A 73 -8.17 5.36 -1.64
N PRO A 74 -8.93 4.75 -2.58
CA PRO A 74 -10.10 3.98 -2.21
C PRO A 74 -9.78 2.77 -1.32
N HIS A 75 -8.61 2.16 -1.52
CA HIS A 75 -8.16 1.02 -0.71
C HIS A 75 -6.63 0.89 -0.74
N LEU A 76 -6.02 0.71 0.42
CA LEU A 76 -4.60 0.45 0.60
C LEU A 76 -4.38 -0.77 1.51
N GLU A 77 -3.62 -1.75 1.03
CA GLU A 77 -3.16 -2.90 1.83
C GLU A 77 -1.63 -2.86 1.97
N LEU A 78 -1.14 -2.93 3.20
CA LEU A 78 0.29 -2.96 3.53
C LEU A 78 0.63 -4.28 4.23
N PHE A 79 1.55 -5.06 3.66
CA PHE A 79 2.01 -6.33 4.22
C PHE A 79 3.47 -6.23 4.68
N PHE A 80 3.64 -6.16 6.00
CA PHE A 80 4.92 -6.17 6.70
C PHE A 80 5.46 -7.59 6.80
N SER A 81 6.75 -7.76 6.52
CA SER A 81 7.45 -9.02 6.75
C SER A 81 7.66 -9.27 8.24
N SER A 82 8.03 -10.50 8.58
CA SER A 82 8.34 -10.89 9.96
C SER A 82 9.51 -10.12 10.60
N LYS A 83 10.36 -9.47 9.77
CA LYS A 83 11.52 -8.68 10.19
C LYS A 83 11.19 -7.20 10.35
N ALA A 84 10.02 -6.76 9.88
CA ALA A 84 9.64 -5.37 9.76
C ALA A 84 8.84 -4.91 10.98
N THR A 85 9.55 -4.64 12.07
CA THR A 85 8.97 -4.06 13.29
C THR A 85 8.83 -2.54 13.23
N ASN A 86 9.64 -1.88 12.39
CA ASN A 86 9.61 -0.43 12.25
C ASN A 86 8.53 0.06 11.27
N THR A 87 7.50 0.71 11.80
CA THR A 87 6.37 1.28 11.03
C THR A 87 6.53 2.77 10.74
N ALA A 88 7.66 3.40 11.04
CA ALA A 88 7.87 4.85 10.87
C ALA A 88 7.70 5.35 9.43
N SER A 89 7.70 4.46 8.43
CA SER A 89 7.40 4.82 7.04
C SER A 89 5.94 5.20 6.81
N LEU A 90 5.02 4.81 7.71
CA LEU A 90 3.60 5.16 7.65
C LEU A 90 3.35 6.66 7.81
N ILE A 91 4.32 7.46 8.28
CA ILE A 91 4.21 8.92 8.35
C ILE A 91 3.85 9.55 7.00
N GLU A 92 4.26 8.94 5.89
CA GLU A 92 3.97 9.44 4.54
C GLU A 92 2.49 9.25 4.14
N LEU A 93 1.67 8.59 4.98
CA LEU A 93 0.23 8.49 4.83
C LEU A 93 -0.52 9.68 5.43
N GLU A 94 0.11 10.51 6.28
CA GLU A 94 -0.55 11.56 7.08
C GLU A 94 -1.48 12.47 6.28
N ASN A 95 -1.10 12.81 5.04
CA ASN A 95 -1.84 13.74 4.19
C ASN A 95 -2.63 13.07 3.06
N LYS A 96 -2.85 11.74 3.14
CA LYS A 96 -3.60 10.99 2.14
C LYS A 96 -5.01 10.72 2.63
N ASP A 97 -5.99 10.86 1.74
CA ASP A 97 -7.37 10.45 1.99
C ASP A 97 -7.51 8.96 1.64
N ILE A 98 -7.69 8.13 2.67
CA ILE A 98 -7.74 6.68 2.55
C ILE A 98 -9.08 6.18 3.05
N LYS A 99 -9.93 5.68 2.16
CA LYS A 99 -11.25 5.15 2.53
C LYS A 99 -11.13 3.84 3.31
N GLU A 100 -10.23 2.95 2.89
CA GLU A 100 -9.99 1.66 3.54
C GLU A 100 -8.47 1.39 3.64
N LEU A 101 -7.99 1.16 4.87
CA LEU A 101 -6.60 0.81 5.17
C LEU A 101 -6.55 -0.56 5.87
N SER A 102 -5.80 -1.49 5.29
CA SER A 102 -5.51 -2.79 5.88
C SER A 102 -4.01 -2.94 6.15
N LEU A 103 -3.65 -3.30 7.38
CA LEU A 103 -2.28 -3.55 7.79
C LEU A 103 -2.15 -5.02 8.18
N PHE A 104 -1.19 -5.71 7.57
CA PHE A 104 -0.89 -7.12 7.82
C PHE A 104 0.57 -7.27 8.21
N THR A 105 0.87 -8.19 9.13
CA THR A 105 2.25 -8.56 9.45
C THR A 105 2.38 -10.07 9.39
N GLU A 106 3.45 -10.55 8.75
CA GLU A 106 3.87 -11.96 8.82
C GLU A 106 4.64 -12.28 10.11
N GLY A 107 4.98 -11.24 10.89
CA GLY A 107 5.61 -11.38 12.20
C GLY A 107 4.62 -11.69 13.32
N ASN A 108 5.14 -11.95 14.51
CA ASN A 108 4.31 -12.05 15.71
C ASN A 108 3.85 -10.63 16.11
N PRO A 109 2.54 -10.29 16.00
CA PRO A 109 2.05 -8.95 16.31
C PRO A 109 2.10 -8.62 17.81
N LEU A 110 2.38 -9.60 18.68
CA LEU A 110 2.44 -9.41 20.13
C LEU A 110 3.84 -9.01 20.64
N ILE A 111 4.85 -8.92 19.77
CA ILE A 111 6.17 -8.44 20.17
C ILE A 111 6.15 -6.93 20.35
N GLU A 112 6.75 -6.41 21.42
CA GLU A 112 6.75 -4.97 21.74
C GLU A 112 7.28 -4.09 20.60
N GLY A 113 8.18 -4.64 19.77
CA GLY A 113 8.75 -3.92 18.64
C GLY A 113 7.75 -3.62 17.52
N TRP A 114 6.65 -4.36 17.38
CA TRP A 114 5.64 -4.11 16.36
C TRP A 114 4.55 -3.22 16.95
N SER A 115 4.63 -1.92 16.63
CA SER A 115 3.69 -0.91 17.12
C SER A 115 3.32 0.06 15.99
N ILE A 116 2.19 0.74 16.14
CA ILE A 116 1.75 1.80 15.22
C ILE A 116 1.73 3.09 16.02
N ASN A 117 2.34 4.14 15.48
CA ASN A 117 2.18 5.48 16.01
C ASN A 117 1.06 6.21 15.24
N PRO A 118 -0.10 6.49 15.86
CA PRO A 118 -1.21 7.19 15.22
C PRO A 118 -1.15 8.73 15.33
N TRP A 119 -0.15 9.29 16.02
CA TRP A 119 0.06 10.75 16.22
C TRP A 119 1.23 11.27 15.41
#